data_AF-A0A7S3TT78-F1
#
_entry.id   AF-A0A7S3TT78-F1
#
_cell.length_a   1.000
_cell.length_b   1.000
_cell.length_c   1.000
_cell.angle_alpha   90.00
_cell.angle_beta   90.00
_cell.angle_gamma   90.00
#
_symmetry.space_group_name_H-M   'P 1'
#
loop_
_entity.id
_entity.type
_entity.pdbx_description
1 polymer ?
#
loop_
_entity_poly.entity_id
_entity_poly.type
_entity_poly.pdbx_seq_one_letter_code
_entity_poly.pdbx_strand_id
1 'polypeptide(L)'
;SARGTNLHDIVQMRVAEMEEADKLAEANDQAKLDAQARCAYYTFDKREAPERSWPMVVGVLEHLGFEGLDASDPSSRTATIPAELCANFDSRVVEPWQAAWRTFRASQRSRGGANDSDSESRDGAARAPSAGAQDGAPP
;
A
#
# COMPACT_ATOMS: atom_id res chain seq x y z
N SER A 1 60.16 23.14 -23.18
CA SER A 1 59.87 22.34 -24.39
C SER A 1 58.42 21.89 -24.29
N ALA A 2 57.50 22.66 -24.87
CA ALA A 2 56.09 22.31 -24.89
C ALA A 2 55.89 21.29 -26.02
N ARG A 3 55.65 20.02 -25.66
CA ARG A 3 55.26 19.00 -26.64
C ARG A 3 53.90 19.42 -27.17
N GLY A 4 53.87 19.93 -28.41
CA GLY A 4 52.64 20.25 -29.10
C GLY A 4 51.85 18.96 -29.30
N THR A 5 50.69 18.87 -28.66
CA THR A 5 49.72 17.80 -28.91
C THR A 5 49.36 17.86 -30.39
N ASN A 6 49.68 16.80 -31.14
CA ASN A 6 49.40 16.76 -32.57
C ASN A 6 47.87 16.78 -32.76
N LEU A 7 47.37 17.46 -33.79
CA LEU A 7 45.96 17.42 -34.18
C LEU A 7 45.44 15.97 -34.28
N HIS A 8 46.29 15.03 -34.69
CA HIS A 8 45.98 13.61 -34.71
C HIS A 8 45.65 13.05 -33.31
N ASP A 9 46.43 13.43 -32.29
CA ASP A 9 46.22 12.99 -30.90
C ASP A 9 44.93 13.57 -30.32
N ILE A 10 44.60 14.82 -30.68
CA ILE A 10 43.35 15.49 -30.26
C ILE A 10 42.13 14.79 -30.87
N VAL A 11 42.21 14.41 -32.15
CA VAL A 11 41.14 13.69 -32.84
C VAL A 11 40.97 12.29 -32.25
N GLN A 12 42.07 11.56 -32.00
CA GLN A 12 41.99 10.23 -31.36
C GLN A 12 41.37 10.28 -29.97
N MET A 13 41.72 11.26 -29.13
CA MET A 13 41.08 11.42 -27.82
C MET A 13 39.57 11.67 -27.95
N ARG A 14 39.14 12.56 -28.86
CA ARG A 14 37.70 12.85 -29.03
C ARG A 14 36.92 11.64 -29.55
N VAL A 15 37.50 10.85 -30.43
CA VAL A 15 36.87 9.60 -30.91
C VAL A 15 36.76 8.61 -29.75
N ALA A 16 37.80 8.47 -28.92
CA ALA A 16 37.76 7.61 -27.74
C ALA A 16 36.73 8.08 -26.71
N GLU A 17 36.62 9.39 -26.45
CA GLU A 17 35.60 9.97 -25.56
C GLU A 17 34.18 9.72 -26.08
N MET A 18 33.96 9.82 -27.40
CA MET A 18 32.66 9.50 -28.00
C MET A 18 32.34 8.01 -27.90
N GLU A 19 33.30 7.13 -28.16
CA GLU A 19 33.10 5.68 -27.99
C GLU A 19 32.83 5.29 -26.53
N GLU A 20 33.44 5.97 -25.56
CA GLU A 20 33.15 5.77 -24.14
C GLU A 20 31.75 6.25 -23.77
N ALA A 21 31.33 7.40 -24.30
CA ALA A 21 29.98 7.93 -24.09
C ALA A 21 28.90 7.01 -24.68
N ASP A 22 29.13 6.47 -25.88
CA ASP A 22 28.22 5.51 -26.52
C ASP A 22 28.13 4.21 -25.72
N LYS A 23 29.26 3.67 -25.24
CA LYS A 23 29.27 2.49 -24.36
C LYS A 23 28.53 2.74 -23.05
N LEU A 24 28.65 3.93 -22.47
CA LEU A 24 27.94 4.31 -21.25
C LEU A 24 26.42 4.41 -21.51
N ALA A 25 26.03 4.94 -22.67
CA ALA A 25 24.63 5.01 -23.08
C ALA A 25 24.04 3.61 -23.28
N GLU A 26 24.73 2.73 -24.00
CA GLU A 26 24.31 1.34 -24.18
C GLU A 26 24.22 0.59 -22.85
N ALA A 27 25.18 0.76 -21.94
CA ALA A 27 25.15 0.14 -20.62
C ALA A 27 23.96 0.65 -19.76
N ASN A 28 23.61 1.93 -19.88
CA ASN A 28 22.46 2.53 -19.19
C ASN A 28 21.14 2.00 -19.77
N ASP A 29 21.05 1.89 -21.10
CA ASP A 29 19.85 1.34 -21.74
C ASP A 29 19.70 -0.16 -21.48
N GLN A 30 20.79 -0.92 -21.42
CA GLN A 30 20.76 -2.31 -20.97
C GLN A 30 20.35 -2.43 -19.49
N ALA A 31 20.81 -1.54 -18.61
CA ALA A 31 20.39 -1.53 -17.21
C ALA A 31 18.89 -1.21 -17.06
N LYS A 32 18.33 -0.33 -17.91
CA LYS A 32 16.88 -0.08 -17.96
C LYS A 32 16.10 -1.29 -18.44
N LEU A 33 16.60 -1.99 -19.47
CA LEU A 33 15.98 -3.23 -19.97
C LEU A 33 16.02 -4.34 -18.92
N ASP A 34 17.12 -4.51 -18.20
CA ASP A 34 17.25 -5.47 -17.12
C ASP A 34 16.35 -5.11 -15.91
N ALA A 35 16.17 -3.81 -15.63
CA ALA A 35 15.22 -3.34 -14.62
C ALA A 35 13.77 -3.61 -15.04
N GLN A 36 13.40 -3.36 -16.31
CA GLN A 36 12.09 -3.70 -16.85
C GLN A 36 11.83 -5.21 -16.85
N ALA A 37 12.84 -6.03 -17.13
CA ALA A 37 12.75 -7.49 -17.10
C ALA A 37 12.51 -8.06 -15.70
N ARG A 38 12.77 -7.27 -14.64
CA ARG A 38 12.60 -7.67 -13.24
C ARG A 38 11.28 -7.18 -12.64
N CYS A 39 10.51 -6.37 -13.34
CA CYS A 39 9.23 -5.88 -12.87
C CYS A 39 8.07 -6.73 -13.40
N ALA A 40 7.02 -6.87 -12.60
CA ALA A 40 5.73 -7.35 -13.10
C ALA A 40 4.83 -6.16 -13.40
N TYR A 41 3.90 -6.31 -14.34
CA TYR A 41 2.93 -5.27 -14.68
C TYR A 41 1.53 -5.77 -14.37
N TYR A 42 0.71 -4.91 -13.77
CA TYR A 42 -0.71 -5.19 -13.52
C TYR A 42 -1.57 -4.06 -14.05
N THR A 43 -2.54 -4.40 -14.89
CA THR A 43 -3.48 -3.44 -15.46
C THR A 43 -4.83 -3.55 -14.76
N PHE A 44 -5.25 -2.47 -14.10
CA PHE A 44 -6.52 -2.38 -13.37
C PHE A 44 -7.70 -2.17 -14.32
N ASP A 45 -8.71 -3.05 -14.25
CA ASP A 45 -9.94 -2.87 -15.02
C ASP A 45 -10.77 -1.68 -14.51
N LYS A 46 -11.51 -1.01 -15.40
CA LYS A 46 -12.51 0.03 -15.07
C LYS A 46 -13.56 -0.42 -14.07
N ARG A 47 -13.83 -1.72 -14.01
CA ARG A 47 -14.75 -2.37 -13.06
C ARG A 47 -14.14 -2.53 -11.67
N GLU A 48 -12.83 -2.71 -11.56
CA GLU A 48 -12.10 -2.84 -10.29
C GLU A 48 -11.94 -1.48 -9.63
N ALA A 49 -11.57 -0.47 -10.42
CA ALA A 49 -11.37 0.89 -9.96
C ALA A 49 -12.13 1.89 -10.86
N PRO A 50 -13.34 2.32 -10.47
CA PRO A 50 -14.07 3.37 -11.16
C PRO A 50 -13.27 4.67 -11.21
N GLU A 51 -13.42 5.46 -12.28
CA GLU A 51 -12.66 6.70 -12.50
C GLU A 51 -12.79 7.70 -11.35
N ARG A 52 -13.99 7.82 -10.77
CA ARG A 52 -14.26 8.70 -9.60
C ARG A 52 -13.43 8.37 -8.35
N SER A 53 -12.96 7.13 -8.22
CA SER A 53 -12.17 6.64 -7.09
C SER A 53 -10.70 6.44 -7.44
N TRP A 54 -10.32 6.69 -8.70
CA TRP A 54 -8.97 6.45 -9.20
C TRP A 54 -7.88 7.16 -8.40
N PRO A 55 -8.00 8.46 -8.03
CA PRO A 55 -6.96 9.13 -7.25
C PRO A 55 -6.71 8.48 -5.88
N MET A 56 -7.76 7.98 -5.23
CA MET A 56 -7.66 7.27 -3.96
C MET A 56 -6.99 5.91 -4.12
N VAL A 57 -7.33 5.18 -5.19
CA VAL A 57 -6.74 3.88 -5.51
C VAL A 57 -5.25 4.03 -5.78
N VAL A 58 -4.84 5.02 -6.58
CA VAL A 58 -3.42 5.33 -6.83
C VAL A 58 -2.68 5.59 -5.52
N GLY A 59 -3.21 6.43 -4.63
CA GLY A 59 -2.54 6.71 -3.35
C GLY A 59 -2.36 5.47 -2.46
N VAL A 60 -3.30 4.52 -2.48
CA VAL A 60 -3.14 3.24 -1.76
C VAL A 60 -2.06 2.38 -2.41
N LEU A 61 -2.06 2.29 -3.73
CA LEU A 61 -1.11 1.48 -4.49
C LEU A 61 0.32 2.02 -4.37
N GLU A 62 0.50 3.33 -4.44
CA GLU A 62 1.79 4.00 -4.17
C GLU A 62 2.27 3.71 -2.75
N HIS A 63 1.38 3.75 -1.75
CA HIS A 63 1.75 3.39 -0.38
C HIS A 63 2.16 1.91 -0.23
N LEU A 64 1.57 1.03 -1.02
CA LEU A 64 1.96 -0.38 -1.11
C LEU A 64 3.25 -0.58 -1.93
N GLY A 65 3.77 0.47 -2.58
CA GLY A 65 5.02 0.50 -3.34
C GLY A 65 4.86 0.15 -4.83
N PHE A 66 3.66 0.25 -5.38
CA PHE A 66 3.44 0.20 -6.82
C PHE A 66 3.85 1.53 -7.45
N GLU A 67 4.37 1.47 -8.67
CA GLU A 67 4.91 2.63 -9.39
C GLU A 67 4.25 2.80 -10.77
N GLY A 68 4.44 3.97 -11.39
CA GLY A 68 4.00 4.22 -12.77
C GLY A 68 2.50 4.50 -12.95
N LEU A 69 1.80 4.81 -11.86
CA LEU A 69 0.41 5.24 -11.87
C LEU A 69 0.32 6.77 -11.84
N ASP A 70 -0.70 7.33 -12.50
CA ASP A 70 -1.03 8.75 -12.41
C ASP A 70 -2.43 8.93 -11.83
N ALA A 71 -2.52 9.56 -10.66
CA ALA A 71 -3.79 9.82 -9.98
C ALA A 71 -4.72 10.77 -10.76
N SER A 72 -4.16 11.65 -11.59
CA SER A 72 -4.88 12.63 -12.40
C SER A 72 -5.34 12.09 -13.76
N ASP A 73 -4.72 11.00 -14.23
CA ASP A 73 -5.07 10.33 -15.47
C ASP A 73 -5.70 8.95 -15.22
N PRO A 74 -7.04 8.83 -15.27
CA PRO A 74 -7.71 7.55 -15.09
C PRO A 74 -7.53 6.57 -16.26
N SER A 75 -6.80 6.94 -17.32
CA SER A 75 -6.33 6.03 -18.37
C SER A 75 -5.00 5.35 -18.00
N SER A 76 -4.23 5.92 -17.08
CA SER A 76 -2.99 5.38 -16.53
C SER A 76 -3.28 4.24 -15.54
N ARG A 77 -3.73 3.09 -16.04
CA ARG A 77 -4.19 1.95 -15.23
C ARG A 77 -3.21 0.80 -15.13
N THR A 78 -2.02 0.94 -15.70
CA THR A 78 -0.99 -0.10 -15.64
C THR A 78 0.03 0.29 -14.59
N ALA A 79 0.04 -0.44 -13.47
CA ALA A 79 1.06 -0.29 -12.47
C ALA A 79 2.27 -1.17 -12.76
N THR A 80 3.43 -0.68 -12.37
CA THR A 80 4.66 -1.44 -12.27
C THR A 80 4.77 -1.97 -10.84
N ILE A 81 4.98 -3.27 -10.72
CA ILE A 81 5.24 -3.96 -9.46
C ILE A 81 6.74 -4.23 -9.39
N PRO A 82 7.47 -3.56 -8.49
CA PRO A 82 8.90 -3.79 -8.32
C PRO A 82 9.19 -5.26 -7.96
N ALA A 83 10.32 -5.78 -8.44
CA ALA A 83 10.77 -7.15 -8.18
C ALA A 83 10.75 -7.54 -6.69
N GLU A 84 11.16 -6.60 -5.83
CA GLU A 84 11.22 -6.77 -4.38
C GLU A 84 9.83 -6.96 -3.76
N LEU A 85 8.81 -6.34 -4.36
CA LEU A 85 7.41 -6.51 -4.02
C LEU A 85 6.88 -7.84 -4.52
N CYS A 86 7.27 -8.27 -5.72
CA CYS A 86 6.92 -9.61 -6.23
C CYS A 86 7.48 -10.72 -5.33
N ALA A 87 8.73 -10.57 -4.85
CA ALA A 87 9.37 -11.55 -3.98
C ALA A 87 8.76 -11.62 -2.57
N ASN A 88 8.15 -10.53 -2.09
CA ASN A 88 7.57 -10.40 -0.75
C ASN A 88 6.08 -10.06 -0.79
N PHE A 89 5.38 -10.44 -1.86
CA PHE A 89 4.02 -9.98 -2.13
C PHE A 89 3.05 -10.38 -1.02
N ASP A 90 3.21 -11.59 -0.50
CA ASP A 90 2.39 -12.12 0.59
C ASP A 90 2.52 -11.27 1.87
N SER A 91 3.74 -10.95 2.30
CA SER A 91 3.98 -10.21 3.55
C SER A 91 3.72 -8.70 3.42
N ARG A 92 3.93 -8.11 2.25
CA ARG A 92 3.77 -6.65 2.04
C ARG A 92 2.37 -6.23 1.59
N VAL A 93 1.64 -7.10 0.90
CA VAL A 93 0.33 -6.76 0.31
C VAL A 93 -0.78 -7.63 0.89
N VAL A 94 -0.64 -8.96 0.82
CA VAL A 94 -1.72 -9.88 1.20
C VAL A 94 -1.98 -9.86 2.70
N GLU A 95 -0.95 -9.95 3.54
CA GLU A 95 -1.08 -9.95 5.00
C GLU A 95 -1.71 -8.66 5.56
N PRO A 96 -1.23 -7.45 5.21
CA PRO A 96 -1.85 -6.20 5.64
C PRO A 96 -3.29 -6.07 5.15
N TRP A 97 -3.57 -6.45 3.90
CA TRP A 97 -4.92 -6.43 3.35
C TRP A 97 -5.87 -7.37 4.11
N GLN A 98 -5.45 -8.61 4.36
CA GLN A 98 -6.26 -9.56 5.12
C GLN A 98 -6.48 -9.11 6.57
N ALA A 99 -5.49 -8.47 7.20
CA ALA A 99 -5.64 -7.90 8.54
C ALA A 99 -6.66 -6.75 8.54
N ALA A 100 -6.56 -5.81 7.60
CA ALA A 100 -7.53 -4.73 7.43
C ALA A 100 -8.95 -5.26 7.17
N TRP A 101 -9.08 -6.28 6.31
CA TRP A 101 -10.36 -6.91 5.98
C TRP A 101 -10.97 -7.66 7.18
N ARG A 102 -10.16 -8.34 7.99
CA ARG A 102 -10.61 -8.96 9.25
C ARG A 102 -11.16 -7.92 10.21
N THR A 103 -10.45 -6.82 10.40
CA THR A 103 -10.87 -5.70 11.26
C THR A 103 -12.17 -5.05 10.74
N PHE A 104 -12.28 -4.83 9.43
CA PHE A 104 -13.51 -4.32 8.80
C PHE A 104 -14.70 -5.26 9.03
N ARG A 105 -14.54 -6.57 8.81
CA ARG A 105 -15.64 -7.53 9.06
C ARG A 105 -16.03 -7.60 10.53
N ALA A 106 -15.07 -7.49 11.45
CA ALA A 106 -15.35 -7.44 12.88
C ALA A 106 -16.17 -6.18 13.26
N SER A 107 -15.85 -5.02 12.68
CA SER A 107 -16.61 -3.79 12.94
C SER A 107 -18.03 -3.83 12.37
N GLN A 108 -18.24 -4.50 11.24
CA GLN A 108 -19.57 -4.75 10.67
C GLN A 108 -20.43 -5.68 11.54
N ARG A 109 -19.83 -6.73 12.13
CA ARG A 109 -20.54 -7.62 13.07
C ARG A 109 -20.97 -6.90 14.35
N SER A 110 -20.15 -5.97 14.84
CA SER A 110 -20.48 -5.17 16.02
C SER A 110 -21.62 -4.17 15.75
N ARG A 111 -21.72 -3.63 14.52
CA ARG A 111 -22.84 -2.77 14.11
C ARG A 111 -24.16 -3.51 13.89
N GLY A 112 -24.15 -4.82 13.68
CA GLY A 112 -25.35 -5.64 13.52
C GLY A 112 -26.00 -6.12 14.82
N GLY A 113 -25.37 -5.87 15.98
CA GLY A 113 -25.87 -6.33 17.29
C GLY A 113 -26.24 -5.21 18.27
N ALA A 114 -26.16 -3.94 17.87
CA ALA A 114 -26.40 -2.79 18.74
C ALA A 114 -27.76 -2.11 18.49
N ASN A 115 -28.82 -2.89 18.25
CA ASN A 115 -30.17 -2.34 18.12
C ASN A 115 -31.25 -3.05 18.94
N ASP A 116 -30.87 -3.95 19.87
CA ASP A 116 -31.81 -4.52 20.85
C ASP A 116 -31.04 -4.96 22.10
N SER A 117 -30.85 -4.02 23.03
CA SER A 117 -30.67 -4.31 24.45
C SER A 117 -30.98 -3.02 25.20
N ASP A 118 -32.27 -2.71 25.23
CA ASP A 118 -32.86 -2.03 26.37
C ASP A 118 -32.50 -2.85 27.62
N SER A 119 -31.61 -2.30 28.43
CA SER A 119 -31.35 -2.76 29.79
C SER A 119 -30.99 -1.53 30.59
N GLU A 120 -32.03 -0.72 30.81
CA GLU A 120 -32.36 -0.06 32.05
C GLU A 120 -31.25 -0.17 33.11
N SER A 121 -30.45 0.90 33.22
CA SER A 121 -29.51 1.08 34.31
C SER A 121 -29.98 2.19 35.22
N ARG A 122 -30.34 1.76 36.43
CA ARG A 122 -30.14 2.43 37.73
C ARG A 122 -31.17 3.49 38.13
N ASP A 123 -31.95 3.12 39.13
CA ASP A 123 -31.82 3.76 40.44
C ASP A 123 -31.73 2.71 41.54
N GLY A 124 -30.61 2.73 42.27
CA GLY A 124 -30.39 1.93 43.45
C GLY A 124 -30.38 2.82 44.68
N ALA A 125 -31.06 2.42 45.75
CA ALA A 125 -30.81 2.94 47.08
C ALA A 125 -31.09 1.89 48.18
N ALA A 126 -30.00 1.47 48.81
CA ALA A 126 -29.85 1.08 50.21
C ALA A 126 -30.73 -0.04 50.80
N ARG A 127 -30.12 -1.23 50.86
CA ARG A 127 -30.42 -2.30 51.82
C ARG A 127 -29.88 -1.92 53.20
N ALA A 128 -30.75 -1.68 54.18
CA ALA A 128 -30.40 -1.64 55.60
C ALA A 128 -30.69 -2.99 56.26
N PRO A 129 -29.83 -3.54 57.14
CA PRO A 129 -30.18 -4.70 57.95
C PRO A 129 -30.82 -4.22 59.26
N SER A 130 -31.93 -4.83 59.66
CA SER A 130 -32.37 -4.79 61.06
C SER A 130 -32.97 -6.14 61.42
N ALA A 131 -32.35 -6.76 62.42
CA ALA A 131 -32.78 -7.97 63.08
C ALA A 131 -33.93 -7.65 64.06
N GLY A 132 -34.86 -8.59 64.25
CA GLY A 132 -35.69 -8.63 65.45
C GLY A 132 -37.14 -9.12 65.26
N ALA A 133 -37.45 -10.21 65.97
CA ALA A 133 -38.74 -10.64 66.55
C ALA A 133 -39.82 -11.33 65.67
N GLN A 134 -39.92 -12.64 65.94
CA GLN A 134 -41.10 -13.50 66.16
C GLN A 134 -42.50 -12.85 66.13
N ASP A 135 -43.49 -13.50 65.49
CA ASP A 135 -44.50 -14.41 66.08
C ASP A 135 -45.78 -14.50 65.20
N GLY A 136 -46.51 -15.63 65.28
CA GLY A 136 -47.96 -15.67 64.99
C GLY A 136 -48.45 -16.23 63.64
N ALA A 137 -49.09 -17.41 63.69
CA ALA A 137 -49.74 -18.14 62.60
C ALA A 137 -51.14 -17.59 62.17
N PRO A 138 -51.68 -17.98 61.01
CA PRO A 138 -53.09 -17.75 60.63
C PRO A 138 -53.94 -19.06 60.62
N PRO A 139 -55.28 -18.96 60.54
CA PRO A 139 -56.25 -19.95 61.05
C PRO A 139 -56.45 -21.21 60.19
#